data_AF-A0A7C4QZ78-F1
#
_entry.id   AF-A0A7C4QZ78-F1
#
_cell.length_a   1.000
_cell.length_b   1.000
_cell.length_c   1.000
_cell.angle_alpha   90.00
_cell.angle_beta   90.00
_cell.angle_gamma   90.00
#
_symmetry.space_group_name_H-M   'P 1'
#
loop_
_entity.id
_entity.type
_entity.pdbx_description
1 polymer ?
#
loop_
_entity_poly.entity_id
_entity_poly.type
_entity_poly.pdbx_seq_one_letter_code
_entity_poly.pdbx_strand_id
1 'polypeptide(L)'
;MTKPLSCFMGPGMKPGAGWAVLARIIPVLSLAGWLSALAAPRPGMIQFSNGDLLEGKISLTPGADLKIHVNGKQIRNLDLSPIREIRLVPAEEKMERRWRFLEAGQTKKEFSGEPYLTRTLTATITLAGGEKITGHLYTTVFYLETADKAHKVIVQAKQRGKEGEGADALKYPTLIAFTDEAGRAEDTLLLDLKALELPERAEVTGLAWGSLLALPGRPAEERGRFRLPSPLGNRMLLAVKAGGQIQAGWPQVANEKIQKLVQANMANAEDFFDQRNLLGVFHDLPNADVYSLVIMFRTGKTTLDRAQSQPWRLVVQRWKYDEESERLLLAGRGCFFRGILAKGEQPPVVTVTPRLWNPNPPGAIWKIGGTTPAPIAP
;
A
#
# COMPACT_ATOMS: atom_id res chain seq x y z
N MET A 1 -42.55 -45.08 -58.12
CA MET A 1 -41.82 -44.15 -57.23
C MET A 1 -42.44 -44.26 -55.85
N THR A 2 -41.67 -44.76 -54.91
CA THR A 2 -42.12 -45.73 -53.91
C THR A 2 -41.79 -45.25 -52.49
N LYS A 3 -42.83 -45.28 -51.63
CA LYS A 3 -42.82 -45.55 -50.17
C LYS A 3 -42.20 -44.51 -49.22
N PRO A 4 -42.58 -44.54 -47.91
CA PRO A 4 -43.89 -44.83 -47.27
C PRO A 4 -44.27 -43.74 -46.22
N LEU A 5 -45.55 -43.54 -45.80
CA LEU A 5 -46.35 -44.30 -44.80
C LEU A 5 -45.59 -44.57 -43.47
N SER A 6 -46.14 -44.44 -42.26
CA SER A 6 -47.51 -44.23 -41.76
C SER A 6 -47.53 -44.07 -40.23
N CYS A 7 -48.56 -43.39 -39.72
CA CYS A 7 -49.37 -43.67 -38.52
C CYS A 7 -48.72 -43.82 -37.12
N PHE A 8 -49.21 -43.04 -36.14
CA PHE A 8 -50.40 -43.44 -35.38
C PHE A 8 -51.07 -42.26 -34.64
N MET A 9 -52.41 -42.30 -34.61
CA MET A 9 -53.37 -41.55 -33.79
C MET A 9 -52.97 -41.58 -32.29
N GLY A 10 -53.22 -40.57 -31.47
CA GLY A 10 -54.52 -40.01 -31.11
C GLY A 10 -54.52 -39.62 -29.61
N PRO A 11 -55.61 -39.01 -29.09
CA PRO A 11 -55.56 -37.87 -28.17
C PRO A 11 -55.93 -38.21 -26.71
N GLY A 12 -55.63 -37.32 -25.76
CA GLY A 12 -56.20 -37.46 -24.41
C GLY A 12 -55.73 -36.45 -23.36
N MET A 13 -56.59 -35.45 -23.11
CA MET A 13 -56.99 -34.89 -21.81
C MET A 13 -55.95 -34.63 -20.68
N LYS A 14 -55.85 -33.33 -20.34
CA LYS A 14 -55.40 -32.73 -19.05
C LYS A 14 -56.27 -33.20 -17.85
N PRO A 15 -56.04 -32.78 -16.58
CA PRO A 15 -54.89 -32.19 -15.90
C PRO A 15 -54.56 -32.88 -14.54
N GLY A 16 -53.47 -32.48 -13.89
CA GLY A 16 -53.41 -32.44 -12.42
C GLY A 16 -52.57 -33.51 -11.74
N ALA A 17 -51.26 -33.25 -11.62
CA ALA A 17 -50.47 -33.69 -10.48
C ALA A 17 -49.36 -32.66 -10.30
N GLY A 18 -49.50 -31.82 -9.27
CA GLY A 18 -48.51 -30.81 -8.92
C GLY A 18 -47.18 -31.46 -8.60
N TRP A 19 -46.18 -31.23 -9.45
CA TRP A 19 -44.80 -31.40 -9.07
C TRP A 19 -44.36 -30.08 -8.45
N ALA A 20 -44.19 -30.11 -7.13
CA ALA A 20 -43.53 -29.07 -6.37
C ALA A 20 -42.09 -28.95 -6.88
N VAL A 21 -41.86 -28.04 -7.82
CA VAL A 21 -40.52 -27.58 -8.16
C VAL A 21 -40.05 -26.71 -6.99
N LEU A 22 -39.40 -27.35 -6.02
CA LEU A 22 -38.49 -26.70 -5.08
C LEU A 22 -37.25 -26.22 -5.86
N ALA A 23 -37.44 -25.24 -6.75
CA ALA A 23 -36.34 -24.47 -7.31
C ALA A 23 -35.91 -23.49 -6.22
N ARG A 24 -34.87 -23.92 -5.51
CA ARG A 24 -34.04 -23.14 -4.59
C ARG A 24 -34.08 -21.66 -4.94
N ILE A 25 -34.68 -20.86 -4.06
CA ILE A 25 -34.32 -19.46 -3.91
C ILE A 25 -32.82 -19.49 -3.61
N ILE A 26 -32.00 -19.26 -4.64
CA ILE A 26 -30.60 -18.88 -4.43
C ILE A 26 -30.72 -17.58 -3.65
N PRO A 27 -30.31 -17.53 -2.37
CA PRO A 27 -30.18 -16.24 -1.74
C PRO A 27 -29.17 -15.50 -2.61
N VAL A 28 -29.59 -14.37 -3.16
CA VAL A 28 -28.68 -13.37 -3.70
C VAL A 28 -27.80 -12.99 -2.51
N LEU A 29 -26.72 -13.75 -2.32
CA LEU A 29 -25.66 -13.43 -1.41
C LEU A 29 -25.17 -12.09 -1.92
N SER A 30 -25.52 -11.06 -1.19
CA SER A 30 -25.00 -9.73 -1.41
C SER A 30 -23.49 -9.86 -1.26
N LEU A 31 -22.78 -9.99 -2.38
CA LEU A 31 -21.34 -9.82 -2.51
C LEU A 31 -21.01 -8.36 -2.24
N ALA A 32 -21.29 -7.90 -1.03
CA ALA A 32 -20.80 -6.64 -0.52
C ALA A 32 -19.46 -6.94 0.15
N GLY A 33 -18.38 -6.48 -0.50
CA GLY A 33 -17.31 -5.88 0.28
C GLY A 33 -15.91 -6.44 0.18
N TRP A 34 -15.49 -7.22 -0.81
CA TRP A 34 -14.06 -7.56 -0.94
C TRP A 34 -13.59 -7.67 -2.40
N LEU A 35 -13.92 -6.67 -3.22
CA LEU A 35 -12.90 -6.23 -4.18
C LEU A 35 -11.97 -5.32 -3.39
N SER A 36 -10.72 -5.75 -3.23
CA SER A 36 -9.64 -4.78 -3.05
C SER A 36 -9.85 -3.73 -4.14
N ALA A 37 -9.98 -2.47 -3.77
CA ALA A 37 -9.88 -1.41 -4.74
C ALA A 37 -8.45 -1.50 -5.31
N LEU A 38 -8.28 -2.27 -6.40
CA LEU A 38 -7.42 -1.83 -7.48
C LEU A 38 -7.72 -0.34 -7.60
N ALA A 39 -6.72 0.53 -7.51
CA ALA A 39 -6.91 1.96 -7.74
C ALA A 39 -7.66 2.08 -9.06
N ALA A 40 -8.98 2.30 -8.97
CA ALA A 40 -9.85 2.08 -10.11
C ALA A 40 -9.41 3.08 -11.18
N PRO A 41 -9.31 2.69 -12.45
CA PRO A 41 -8.94 3.63 -13.50
C PRO A 41 -9.85 4.86 -13.40
N ARG A 42 -9.25 6.03 -13.16
CA ARG A 42 -9.97 7.28 -12.94
C ARG A 42 -9.97 8.11 -14.23
N PRO A 43 -11.11 8.65 -14.67
CA PRO A 43 -11.12 9.55 -15.82
C PRO A 43 -10.24 10.78 -15.53
N GLY A 44 -9.50 11.20 -16.54
CA GLY A 44 -8.57 12.31 -16.39
C GLY A 44 -7.87 12.67 -17.68
N MET A 45 -6.88 13.54 -17.55
CA MET A 45 -6.06 14.03 -18.64
C MET A 45 -4.59 14.13 -18.25
N ILE A 46 -3.72 13.96 -19.24
CA ILE A 46 -2.27 14.16 -19.12
C ILE A 46 -1.86 15.22 -20.14
N GLN A 47 -1.35 16.35 -19.65
CA GLN A 47 -0.74 17.38 -20.46
C GLN A 47 0.78 17.19 -20.46
N PHE A 48 1.40 17.36 -21.62
CA PHE A 48 2.85 17.28 -21.79
C PHE A 48 3.47 18.65 -22.02
N SER A 49 4.79 18.72 -21.85
CA SER A 49 5.59 19.93 -22.01
C SER A 49 5.56 20.56 -23.39
N ASN A 50 5.21 19.78 -24.43
CA ASN A 50 5.04 20.28 -25.80
C ASN A 50 3.62 20.77 -26.09
N GLY A 51 2.73 20.79 -25.09
CA GLY A 51 1.33 21.18 -25.24
C GLY A 51 0.38 20.05 -25.58
N ASP A 52 0.87 18.84 -25.92
CA ASP A 52 0.01 17.70 -26.20
C ASP A 52 -0.85 17.36 -24.98
N LEU A 53 -2.13 17.05 -25.25
CA LEU A 53 -3.11 16.63 -24.25
C LEU A 53 -3.65 15.26 -24.62
N LEU A 54 -3.67 14.35 -23.67
CA LEU A 54 -4.33 13.05 -23.80
C LEU A 54 -5.39 12.89 -22.72
N GLU A 55 -6.59 12.48 -23.10
CA GLU A 55 -7.73 12.27 -22.20
C GLU A 55 -8.16 10.80 -22.20
N GLY A 56 -8.57 10.29 -21.05
CA GLY A 56 -8.94 8.89 -20.91
C GLY A 56 -8.99 8.43 -19.46
N LYS A 57 -8.94 7.12 -19.24
CA LYS A 57 -8.87 6.55 -17.88
C LYS A 57 -7.42 6.34 -17.48
N ILE A 58 -7.03 6.94 -16.36
CA ILE A 58 -5.69 6.88 -15.79
C ILE A 58 -5.65 5.83 -14.68
N SER A 59 -4.67 4.94 -14.75
CA SER A 59 -4.38 3.96 -13.71
C SER A 59 -2.88 3.84 -13.47
N LEU A 60 -2.51 3.23 -12.35
CA LEU A 60 -1.14 2.78 -12.09
C LEU A 60 -0.98 1.32 -12.51
N THR A 61 0.25 0.82 -12.53
CA THR A 61 0.48 -0.63 -12.53
C THR A 61 -0.35 -1.26 -11.41
N PRO A 62 -1.07 -2.37 -11.66
CA PRO A 62 -1.84 -3.05 -10.63
C PRO A 62 -1.00 -3.27 -9.37
N GLY A 63 -1.52 -2.81 -8.23
CA GLY A 63 -0.84 -2.95 -6.95
C GLY A 63 0.27 -1.92 -6.64
N ALA A 64 0.51 -0.97 -7.55
CA ALA A 64 1.47 0.10 -7.30
C ALA A 64 0.79 1.31 -6.64
N ASP A 65 1.48 1.90 -5.66
CA ASP A 65 1.14 3.19 -5.07
C ASP A 65 2.00 4.30 -5.68
N LEU A 66 1.50 5.54 -5.61
CA LEU A 66 2.29 6.72 -5.93
C LEU A 66 3.27 7.02 -4.78
N LYS A 67 4.58 6.91 -5.03
CA LYS A 67 5.62 7.14 -4.02
C LYS A 67 6.28 8.50 -4.19
N ILE A 68 6.21 9.35 -3.17
CA ILE A 68 6.84 10.68 -3.17
C ILE A 68 7.78 10.84 -1.97
N HIS A 69 8.99 11.34 -2.24
CA HIS A 69 9.92 11.79 -1.21
C HIS A 69 9.64 13.26 -0.90
N VAL A 70 8.87 13.49 0.16
CA VAL A 70 8.46 14.82 0.61
C VAL A 70 9.68 15.55 1.18
N ASN A 71 10.10 16.62 0.50
CA ASN A 71 11.19 17.52 0.91
C ASN A 71 12.48 16.80 1.37
N GLY A 72 12.79 15.63 0.81
CA GLY A 72 13.97 14.86 1.19
C GLY A 72 13.93 14.23 2.60
N LYS A 73 12.83 14.36 3.34
CA LYS A 73 12.73 13.91 4.75
C LYS A 73 11.91 12.63 4.93
N GLN A 74 10.83 12.49 4.18
CA GLN A 74 9.85 11.42 4.40
C GLN A 74 9.36 10.86 3.08
N ILE A 75 9.29 9.53 2.97
CA ILE A 75 8.61 8.87 1.87
C ILE A 75 7.15 8.70 2.25
N ARG A 76 6.24 9.17 1.38
CA ARG A 76 4.82 8.90 1.47
C ARG A 76 4.39 8.06 0.27
N ASN A 77 3.53 7.09 0.52
CA ASN A 77 2.78 6.40 -0.53
C ASN A 77 1.38 7.02 -0.57
N LEU A 78 0.80 7.16 -1.75
CA LEU A 78 -0.54 7.70 -1.95
C LEU A 78 -1.28 6.82 -2.95
N ASP A 79 -2.56 6.59 -2.67
CA ASP A 79 -3.49 6.07 -3.66
C ASP A 79 -3.88 7.17 -4.66
N LEU A 80 -4.38 6.79 -5.84
CA LEU A 80 -4.88 7.79 -6.80
C LEU A 80 -6.21 8.41 -6.38
N SER A 81 -7.06 7.71 -5.63
CA SER A 81 -8.41 8.16 -5.24
C SER A 81 -8.46 9.58 -4.64
N PRO A 82 -7.59 9.96 -3.68
CA PRO A 82 -7.64 11.30 -3.09
C PRO A 82 -6.96 12.39 -3.91
N ILE A 83 -6.27 12.04 -5.00
CA ILE A 83 -5.48 12.99 -5.78
C ILE A 83 -6.40 13.73 -6.75
N ARG A 84 -6.32 15.05 -6.77
CA ARG A 84 -6.99 15.88 -7.78
C ARG A 84 -6.08 16.10 -8.99
N GLU A 85 -4.84 16.47 -8.73
CA GLU A 85 -3.86 16.72 -9.78
C GLU A 85 -2.43 16.52 -9.29
N ILE A 86 -1.54 16.26 -10.24
CA ILE A 86 -0.09 16.17 -10.06
C ILE A 86 0.53 17.14 -11.06
N ARG A 87 1.23 18.16 -10.56
CA ARG A 87 1.99 19.11 -11.38
C ARG A 87 3.46 18.80 -11.31
N LEU A 88 4.12 18.75 -12.46
CA LEU A 88 5.55 18.50 -12.57
C LEU A 88 6.22 19.72 -13.18
N VAL A 89 7.28 20.19 -12.52
CA VAL A 89 8.06 21.34 -12.96
C VAL A 89 9.55 21.02 -12.92
N PRO A 90 10.36 21.52 -13.88
CA PRO A 90 11.81 21.44 -13.80
C PRO A 90 12.31 22.18 -12.55
N ALA A 91 13.01 21.46 -11.70
CA ALA A 91 13.69 22.03 -10.53
C ALA A 91 15.13 22.40 -10.85
N GLU A 92 15.78 21.61 -11.72
CA GLU A 92 17.13 21.86 -12.19
C GLU A 92 17.28 21.35 -13.62
N GLU A 93 17.97 22.14 -14.46
CA GLU A 93 18.33 21.80 -15.84
C GLU A 93 19.81 22.13 -16.05
N LYS A 94 20.56 21.16 -16.56
CA LYS A 94 21.99 21.29 -16.82
C LYS A 94 22.36 20.63 -18.13
N MET A 95 23.18 21.31 -18.92
CA MET A 95 23.86 20.69 -20.05
C MET A 95 25.10 19.97 -19.52
N GLU A 96 25.09 18.65 -19.58
CA GLU A 96 26.22 17.81 -19.18
C GLU A 96 26.95 17.28 -20.41
N ARG A 97 28.23 16.96 -20.25
CA ARG A 97 29.00 16.20 -21.24
C ARG A 97 29.43 14.87 -20.63
N ARG A 98 29.55 13.83 -21.46
CA ARG A 98 30.12 12.58 -20.98
C ARG A 98 31.54 12.85 -20.53
N TRP A 99 31.94 12.16 -19.47
CA TRP A 99 33.30 12.26 -18.99
C TRP A 99 33.76 10.94 -18.41
N ARG A 100 35.08 10.74 -18.44
CA ARG A 100 35.76 9.66 -17.75
C ARG A 100 36.95 10.21 -16.98
N PHE A 101 37.38 9.51 -15.95
CA PHE A 101 38.70 9.77 -15.38
C PHE A 101 39.76 9.33 -16.39
N LEU A 102 40.82 10.12 -16.54
CA LEU A 102 41.94 9.78 -17.43
C LEU A 102 42.60 8.47 -17.02
N GLU A 103 42.79 8.29 -15.71
CA GLU A 103 43.29 7.06 -15.09
C GLU A 103 42.57 6.82 -13.77
N ALA A 104 42.48 5.55 -13.34
CA ALA A 104 41.87 5.20 -12.06
C ALA A 104 42.64 5.88 -10.90
N GLY A 105 41.94 6.64 -10.06
CA GLY A 105 42.54 7.38 -8.94
C GLY A 105 42.99 8.81 -9.24
N GLN A 106 42.95 9.25 -10.51
CA GLN A 106 43.15 10.66 -10.85
C GLN A 106 41.84 11.45 -10.80
N THR A 107 41.88 12.71 -10.34
CA THR A 107 40.71 13.61 -10.32
C THR A 107 40.47 14.32 -11.64
N LYS A 108 41.40 14.21 -12.60
CA LYS A 108 41.33 14.86 -13.90
C LYS A 108 40.32 14.15 -14.81
N LYS A 109 39.34 14.91 -15.27
CA LYS A 109 38.24 14.44 -16.13
C LYS A 109 38.54 14.75 -17.58
N GLU A 110 38.39 13.76 -18.45
CA GLU A 110 38.35 13.93 -19.89
C GLU A 110 36.89 13.94 -20.33
N PHE A 111 36.47 15.02 -21.00
CA PHE A 111 35.12 15.17 -21.52
C PHE A 111 35.06 14.74 -22.99
N SER A 112 34.00 14.05 -23.35
CA SER A 112 33.76 13.57 -24.72
C SER A 112 32.30 13.73 -25.13
N GLY A 113 32.05 13.70 -26.44
CA GLY A 113 30.71 13.81 -27.03
C GLY A 113 30.13 15.23 -26.99
N GLU A 114 28.93 15.36 -27.54
CA GLU A 114 28.16 16.60 -27.49
C GLU A 114 27.47 16.78 -26.12
N PRO A 115 27.21 18.03 -25.70
CA PRO A 115 26.36 18.28 -24.54
C PRO A 115 24.99 17.60 -24.66
N TYR A 116 24.46 17.11 -23.55
CA TYR A 116 23.10 16.59 -23.43
C TYR A 116 22.40 17.23 -22.22
N LEU A 117 21.08 17.46 -22.34
CA LEU A 117 20.31 17.96 -21.21
C LEU A 117 20.12 16.88 -20.14
N THR A 118 20.39 17.25 -18.89
CA THR A 118 19.94 16.53 -17.70
C THR A 118 18.96 17.43 -16.95
N ARG A 119 17.79 16.87 -16.64
CA ARG A 119 16.70 17.57 -15.93
C ARG A 119 16.32 16.79 -14.68
N THR A 120 16.09 17.52 -13.59
CA THR A 120 15.39 16.99 -12.42
C THR A 120 14.05 17.69 -12.26
N LEU A 121 12.98 16.91 -12.07
CA LEU A 121 11.61 17.37 -11.86
C LEU A 121 11.26 17.37 -10.37
N THR A 122 10.52 18.38 -9.94
CA THR A 122 9.77 18.38 -8.68
C THR A 122 8.29 18.18 -8.98
N ALA A 123 7.63 17.33 -8.19
CA ALA A 123 6.20 17.10 -8.28
C ALA A 123 5.47 17.82 -7.14
N THR A 124 4.30 18.38 -7.44
CA THR A 124 3.33 18.86 -6.45
C THR A 124 2.02 18.12 -6.67
N ILE A 125 1.64 17.31 -5.69
CA ILE A 125 0.38 16.56 -5.67
C ILE A 125 -0.63 17.40 -4.90
N THR A 126 -1.74 17.75 -5.53
CA THR A 126 -2.86 18.43 -4.87
C THR A 126 -3.95 17.40 -4.55
N LEU A 127 -4.34 17.30 -3.28
CA LEU A 127 -5.41 16.41 -2.82
C LEU A 127 -6.80 17.05 -2.97
N ALA A 128 -7.86 16.24 -2.82
CA ALA A 128 -9.26 16.69 -2.88
C ALA A 128 -9.55 17.89 -1.96
N GLY A 129 -8.96 17.91 -0.75
CA GLY A 129 -9.11 19.00 0.22
C GLY A 129 -8.29 20.26 -0.08
N GLY A 130 -7.53 20.29 -1.18
CA GLY A 130 -6.65 21.41 -1.55
C GLY A 130 -5.26 21.38 -0.92
N GLU A 131 -5.00 20.43 -0.01
CA GLU A 131 -3.66 20.17 0.54
C GLU A 131 -2.67 19.84 -0.58
N LYS A 132 -1.43 20.29 -0.43
CA LYS A 132 -0.36 20.10 -1.42
C LYS A 132 0.82 19.36 -0.82
N ILE A 133 1.22 18.28 -1.48
CA ILE A 133 2.39 17.49 -1.14
C ILE A 133 3.43 17.70 -2.23
N THR A 134 4.52 18.39 -1.89
CA THR A 134 5.62 18.70 -2.82
C THR A 134 6.85 17.86 -2.52
N GLY A 135 7.50 17.36 -3.57
CA GLY A 135 8.72 16.59 -3.43
C GLY A 135 9.16 15.86 -4.69
N HIS A 136 10.03 14.88 -4.50
CA HIS A 136 10.57 14.06 -5.58
C HIS A 136 9.69 12.82 -5.77
N LEU A 137 8.97 12.77 -6.88
CA LEU A 137 8.16 11.61 -7.24
C LEU A 137 9.05 10.48 -7.77
N TYR A 138 9.01 9.31 -7.13
CA TYR A 138 9.74 8.15 -7.64
C TYR A 138 9.25 7.77 -9.04
N THR A 139 10.11 7.12 -9.83
CA THR A 139 9.74 6.68 -11.17
C THR A 139 8.44 5.89 -11.14
N THR A 140 7.42 6.43 -11.79
CA THR A 140 6.05 5.90 -11.76
C THR A 140 5.55 5.74 -13.18
N VAL A 141 4.88 4.63 -13.45
CA VAL A 141 4.23 4.37 -14.74
C VAL A 141 2.74 4.62 -14.57
N PHE A 142 2.21 5.55 -15.36
CA PHE A 142 0.78 5.75 -15.54
C PHE A 142 0.35 5.08 -16.84
N TYR A 143 -0.75 4.35 -16.80
CA TYR A 143 -1.44 3.87 -17.98
C TYR A 143 -2.61 4.80 -18.25
N LEU A 144 -2.75 5.24 -19.50
CA LEU A 144 -3.87 6.05 -19.96
C LEU A 144 -4.60 5.32 -21.07
N GLU A 145 -5.81 4.85 -20.78
CA GLU A 145 -6.69 4.21 -21.74
C GLU A 145 -7.57 5.26 -22.42
N THR A 146 -7.31 5.51 -23.69
CA THR A 146 -8.17 6.35 -24.56
C THR A 146 -9.18 5.47 -25.27
N ALA A 147 -10.08 6.05 -26.07
CA ALA A 147 -11.04 5.28 -26.87
C ALA A 147 -10.34 4.28 -27.84
N ASP A 148 -9.16 4.65 -28.34
CA ASP A 148 -8.52 3.93 -29.44
C ASP A 148 -7.35 3.05 -28.97
N LYS A 149 -6.66 3.42 -27.88
CA LYS A 149 -5.47 2.69 -27.40
C LYS A 149 -5.08 2.99 -25.96
N ALA A 150 -4.32 2.07 -25.38
CA ALA A 150 -3.63 2.28 -24.11
C ALA A 150 -2.26 2.93 -24.33
N HIS A 151 -1.97 3.98 -23.55
CA HIS A 151 -0.70 4.69 -23.55
C HIS A 151 0.04 4.40 -22.24
N LYS A 152 1.35 4.13 -22.35
CA LYS A 152 2.25 4.03 -21.20
C LYS A 152 2.99 5.35 -21.01
N VAL A 153 2.72 6.07 -19.93
CA VAL A 153 3.36 7.33 -19.58
C VAL A 153 4.30 7.11 -18.40
N ILE A 154 5.60 7.23 -18.64
CA ILE A 154 6.63 7.04 -17.61
C ILE A 154 7.01 8.42 -17.06
N VAL A 155 6.74 8.63 -15.78
CA VAL A 155 7.16 9.83 -15.05
C VAL A 155 8.45 9.50 -14.32
N GLN A 156 9.53 10.16 -14.70
CA GLN A 156 10.85 10.03 -14.07
C GLN A 156 11.22 11.35 -13.43
N ALA A 157 11.70 11.31 -12.18
CA ALA A 157 12.19 12.51 -11.53
C ALA A 157 13.49 13.03 -12.13
N LYS A 158 14.39 12.16 -12.57
CA LYS A 158 15.59 12.56 -13.31
C LYS A 158 15.50 12.06 -14.73
N GLN A 159 15.68 12.96 -15.68
CA GLN A 159 15.61 12.69 -17.10
C GLN A 159 16.94 13.09 -17.76
N ARG A 160 17.32 12.34 -18.78
CA ARG A 160 18.53 12.56 -19.56
C ARG A 160 18.19 12.50 -21.05
N GLY A 161 18.46 13.57 -21.77
CA GLY A 161 18.35 13.62 -23.22
C GLY A 161 19.51 12.89 -23.91
N LYS A 162 19.44 12.78 -25.24
CA LYS A 162 20.56 12.29 -26.03
C LYS A 162 21.60 13.39 -26.25
N GLU A 163 22.78 12.99 -26.71
CA GLU A 163 23.82 13.93 -27.13
C GLU A 163 23.31 14.82 -28.27
N GLY A 164 23.55 16.12 -28.16
CA GLY A 164 23.08 17.13 -29.12
C GLY A 164 21.63 17.57 -28.93
N GLU A 165 20.83 16.88 -28.10
CA GLU A 165 19.43 17.25 -27.84
C GLU A 165 19.31 18.34 -26.77
N GLY A 166 18.53 19.38 -27.10
CA GLY A 166 18.14 20.46 -26.20
C GLY A 166 16.87 20.17 -25.39
N ALA A 167 16.36 21.19 -24.70
CA ALA A 167 15.21 21.05 -23.78
C ALA A 167 13.91 20.59 -24.43
N ASP A 168 13.67 20.97 -25.68
CA ASP A 168 12.43 20.68 -26.42
C ASP A 168 12.30 19.20 -26.81
N ALA A 169 13.42 18.49 -26.94
CA ALA A 169 13.43 17.07 -27.28
C ALA A 169 12.98 16.19 -26.09
N LEU A 170 13.15 16.69 -24.86
CA LEU A 170 12.85 15.94 -23.64
C LEU A 170 11.41 16.21 -23.19
N LYS A 171 10.47 15.57 -23.88
CA LYS A 171 9.04 15.61 -23.55
C LYS A 171 8.77 14.96 -22.18
N TYR A 172 7.99 15.63 -21.34
CA TYR A 172 7.58 15.09 -20.04
C TYR A 172 6.14 15.53 -19.70
N PRO A 173 5.40 14.77 -18.87
CA PRO A 173 4.11 15.22 -18.35
C PRO A 173 4.29 16.45 -17.47
N THR A 174 3.54 17.52 -17.72
CA THR A 174 3.52 18.74 -16.90
C THR A 174 2.33 18.76 -15.94
N LEU A 175 1.23 18.14 -16.33
CA LEU A 175 0.02 17.99 -15.52
C LEU A 175 -0.59 16.62 -15.73
N ILE A 176 -0.93 15.95 -14.64
CA ILE A 176 -1.83 14.79 -14.60
C ILE A 176 -3.02 15.22 -13.75
N ALA A 177 -4.20 15.33 -14.33
CA ALA A 177 -5.40 15.80 -13.64
C ALA A 177 -6.52 14.78 -13.76
N PHE A 178 -7.25 14.56 -12.66
CA PHE A 178 -8.42 13.69 -12.61
C PHE A 178 -9.68 14.54 -12.75
N THR A 179 -10.63 14.10 -13.58
CA THR A 179 -11.84 14.86 -13.92
C THR A 179 -13.08 14.42 -13.16
N ASP A 180 -13.01 13.26 -12.49
CA ASP A 180 -13.99 12.82 -11.51
C ASP A 180 -13.78 13.49 -10.13
N GLU A 181 -14.79 13.36 -9.27
CA GLU A 181 -14.69 13.81 -7.89
C GLU A 181 -13.62 12.98 -7.16
N ALA A 182 -12.58 13.65 -6.68
CA ALA A 182 -11.54 13.01 -5.88
C ALA A 182 -12.11 12.60 -4.52
N GLY A 183 -11.73 11.41 -4.05
CA GLY A 183 -12.09 10.94 -2.72
C GLY A 183 -11.56 11.90 -1.65
N ARG A 184 -12.35 12.14 -0.59
CA ARG A 184 -11.85 12.91 0.55
C ARG A 184 -10.77 12.12 1.28
N ALA A 185 -9.54 12.61 1.24
CA ALA A 185 -8.54 12.33 2.26
C ALA A 185 -8.24 13.62 3.01
N GLU A 186 -8.52 13.62 4.30
CA GLU A 186 -8.05 14.66 5.21
C GLU A 186 -6.62 14.33 5.64
N ASP A 187 -5.87 15.32 6.11
CA ASP A 187 -4.54 15.17 6.71
C ASP A 187 -4.56 14.34 8.01
N THR A 188 -5.70 14.39 8.71
CA THR A 188 -5.93 13.72 9.99
C THR A 188 -7.10 12.77 9.85
N LEU A 189 -6.92 11.55 10.33
CA LEU A 189 -7.96 10.54 10.46
C LEU A 189 -8.50 10.55 11.89
N LEU A 190 -9.83 10.56 12.03
CA LEU A 190 -10.49 10.27 13.31
C LEU A 190 -10.80 8.76 13.41
N LEU A 191 -10.14 8.10 14.35
CA LEU A 191 -10.31 6.69 14.66
C LEU A 191 -11.23 6.54 15.89
N ASP A 192 -12.30 5.76 15.75
CA ASP A 192 -13.25 5.46 16.81
C ASP A 192 -13.12 3.99 17.23
N LEU A 193 -12.56 3.77 18.42
CA LEU A 193 -12.31 2.47 19.04
C LEU A 193 -13.21 2.24 20.27
N LYS A 194 -14.32 2.96 20.41
CA LYS A 194 -15.18 2.87 21.61
C LYS A 194 -15.68 1.46 21.87
N ALA A 195 -15.92 0.67 20.83
CA ALA A 195 -16.34 -0.73 20.95
C ALA A 195 -15.30 -1.65 21.61
N LEU A 196 -14.03 -1.23 21.72
CA LEU A 196 -12.98 -1.98 22.41
C LEU A 196 -12.93 -1.70 23.91
N GLU A 197 -13.71 -0.74 24.42
CA GLU A 197 -13.79 -0.41 25.85
C GLU A 197 -12.41 -0.18 26.49
N LEU A 198 -11.55 0.56 25.79
CA LEU A 198 -10.16 0.76 26.20
C LEU A 198 -10.06 1.44 27.58
N PRO A 199 -9.06 1.08 28.41
CA PRO A 199 -8.79 1.78 29.67
C PRO A 199 -8.35 3.22 29.40
N GLU A 200 -8.33 4.06 30.45
CA GLU A 200 -8.06 5.50 30.32
C GLU A 200 -6.71 5.82 29.67
N ARG A 201 -5.69 4.99 29.93
CA ARG A 201 -4.35 5.13 29.34
C ARG A 201 -4.15 4.08 28.24
N ALA A 202 -4.53 4.46 27.02
CA ALA A 202 -4.28 3.68 25.82
C ALA A 202 -3.46 4.49 24.81
N GLU A 203 -2.46 3.84 24.22
CA GLU A 203 -1.68 4.35 23.09
C GLU A 203 -2.13 3.61 21.83
N VAL A 204 -2.31 4.34 20.72
CA VAL A 204 -2.70 3.76 19.44
C VAL A 204 -1.66 4.13 18.40
N THR A 205 -1.25 3.18 17.57
CA THR A 205 -0.38 3.44 16.43
C THR A 205 -0.89 2.71 15.21
N GLY A 206 -0.98 3.43 14.10
CA GLY A 206 -1.18 2.86 12.78
C GLY A 206 0.13 2.70 12.02
N LEU A 207 0.19 1.76 11.08
CA LEU A 207 1.21 1.69 10.06
C LEU A 207 0.54 1.80 8.69
N ALA A 208 0.91 2.80 7.89
CA ALA A 208 0.42 2.94 6.52
C ALA A 208 0.80 1.70 5.71
N TRP A 209 -0.15 1.16 4.94
CA TRP A 209 0.07 -0.02 4.11
C TRP A 209 1.16 0.23 3.07
N GLY A 210 1.90 -0.82 2.70
CA GLY A 210 3.04 -0.71 1.80
C GLY A 210 4.25 -0.02 2.44
N SER A 211 4.18 1.27 2.72
CA SER A 211 5.31 2.05 3.27
C SER A 211 5.71 1.66 4.68
N LEU A 212 4.77 1.13 5.48
CA LEU A 212 4.92 0.84 6.90
C LEU A 212 5.34 2.07 7.74
N LEU A 213 5.00 3.27 7.25
CA LEU A 213 5.18 4.52 7.97
C LEU A 213 4.30 4.53 9.23
N ALA A 214 4.88 4.87 10.38
CA ALA A 214 4.15 5.00 11.63
C ALA A 214 3.27 6.25 11.67
N LEU A 215 2.00 6.06 12.02
CA LEU A 215 0.96 7.07 12.16
C LEU A 215 0.49 7.03 13.64
N PRO A 216 1.22 7.68 14.55
CA PRO A 216 0.91 7.63 15.98
C PRO A 216 -0.41 8.38 16.28
N GLY A 217 -1.28 7.75 17.05
CA GLY A 217 -2.54 8.32 17.48
C GLY A 217 -2.39 9.19 18.72
N ARG A 218 -3.13 10.30 18.74
CA ARG A 218 -3.31 11.15 19.93
C ARG A 218 -4.75 11.03 20.41
N PRO A 219 -5.01 10.98 21.74
CA PRO A 219 -6.38 11.01 22.26
C PRO A 219 -7.17 12.19 21.69
N ALA A 220 -8.43 11.93 21.31
CA ALA A 220 -9.40 12.97 21.01
C ALA A 220 -10.18 13.37 22.28
N GLU A 221 -11.14 14.28 22.16
CA GLU A 221 -11.96 14.74 23.30
C GLU A 221 -12.79 13.62 23.93
N GLU A 222 -13.32 12.70 23.11
CA GLU A 222 -14.07 11.55 23.60
C GLU A 222 -13.15 10.36 23.90
N ARG A 223 -13.35 9.72 25.05
CA ARG A 223 -12.67 8.46 25.40
C ARG A 223 -12.90 7.41 24.32
N GLY A 224 -11.82 6.71 23.96
CA GLY A 224 -11.84 5.69 22.91
C GLY A 224 -11.76 6.25 21.49
N ARG A 225 -11.65 7.58 21.32
CA ARG A 225 -11.35 8.19 20.01
C ARG A 225 -9.93 8.72 19.95
N PHE A 226 -9.32 8.61 18.77
CA PHE A 226 -7.96 9.02 18.51
C PHE A 226 -7.86 9.77 17.18
N ARG A 227 -7.00 10.80 17.15
CA ARG A 227 -6.60 11.51 15.92
C ARG A 227 -5.26 10.96 15.46
N LEU A 228 -5.20 10.41 14.25
CA LEU A 228 -3.98 9.88 13.63
C LEU A 228 -3.64 10.71 12.39
N PRO A 229 -2.37 10.83 11.99
CA PRO A 229 -2.05 11.25 10.62
C PRO A 229 -2.73 10.31 9.62
N SER A 230 -3.29 10.86 8.56
CA SER A 230 -4.03 10.09 7.55
C SER A 230 -3.10 9.21 6.70
N PRO A 231 -3.53 8.00 6.32
CA PRO A 231 -2.83 7.17 5.35
C PRO A 231 -3.01 7.66 3.90
N LEU A 232 -3.70 8.79 3.68
CA LEU A 232 -3.92 9.43 2.38
C LEU A 232 -4.50 8.48 1.33
N GLY A 233 -5.65 7.89 1.67
CA GLY A 233 -6.35 6.93 0.83
C GLY A 233 -5.80 5.49 0.90
N ASN A 234 -4.64 5.27 1.50
CA ASN A 234 -4.12 3.92 1.70
C ASN A 234 -4.79 3.18 2.85
N ARG A 235 -4.64 1.87 2.79
CA ARG A 235 -4.88 0.95 3.91
C ARG A 235 -3.96 1.28 5.10
N MET A 236 -4.33 0.87 6.32
CA MET A 236 -3.50 1.01 7.52
C MET A 236 -3.65 -0.20 8.44
N LEU A 237 -2.54 -0.70 8.96
CA LEU A 237 -2.48 -1.71 10.02
C LEU A 237 -2.56 -1.02 11.38
N LEU A 238 -3.19 -1.62 12.39
CA LEU A 238 -3.44 -0.98 13.69
C LEU A 238 -2.95 -1.82 14.86
N ALA A 239 -2.41 -1.15 15.87
CA ALA A 239 -2.16 -1.74 17.17
C ALA A 239 -2.50 -0.76 18.30
N VAL A 240 -2.96 -1.31 19.42
CA VAL A 240 -3.32 -0.60 20.64
C VAL A 240 -2.50 -1.15 21.79
N LYS A 241 -1.88 -0.28 22.57
CA LYS A 241 -1.17 -0.62 23.79
C LYS A 241 -1.93 -0.05 24.99
N ALA A 242 -2.34 -0.90 25.90
CA ALA A 242 -3.18 -0.54 27.03
C ALA A 242 -2.96 -1.51 28.18
N GLY A 243 -2.89 -1.01 29.42
CA GLY A 243 -2.77 -1.87 30.61
C GLY A 243 -1.56 -2.81 30.62
N GLY A 244 -0.44 -2.42 30.00
CA GLY A 244 0.76 -3.27 29.90
C GLY A 244 0.71 -4.36 28.82
N GLN A 245 -0.40 -4.47 28.08
CA GLN A 245 -0.59 -5.41 26.98
C GLN A 245 -0.67 -4.67 25.65
N ILE A 246 -0.43 -5.39 24.56
CA ILE A 246 -0.60 -4.88 23.20
C ILE A 246 -1.57 -5.78 22.45
N GLN A 247 -2.58 -5.16 21.82
CA GLN A 247 -3.46 -5.82 20.86
C GLN A 247 -3.12 -5.33 19.46
N ALA A 248 -2.86 -6.25 18.53
CA ALA A 248 -2.58 -5.93 17.13
C ALA A 248 -3.69 -6.47 16.23
N GLY A 249 -4.15 -5.65 15.28
CA GLY A 249 -5.10 -6.06 14.26
C GLY A 249 -4.47 -7.03 13.28
N TRP A 250 -5.00 -8.25 13.20
CA TRP A 250 -4.52 -9.29 12.28
C TRP A 250 -5.68 -10.21 11.87
N PRO A 251 -5.73 -10.75 10.63
CA PRO A 251 -6.78 -11.66 10.22
C PRO A 251 -6.68 -13.02 10.92
N GLN A 252 -7.80 -13.75 11.02
CA GLN A 252 -7.87 -15.06 11.67
C GLN A 252 -7.19 -16.20 10.87
N VAL A 253 -7.01 -16.04 9.57
CA VAL A 253 -6.48 -17.11 8.71
C VAL A 253 -4.97 -16.96 8.58
N ALA A 254 -4.23 -17.93 9.09
CA ALA A 254 -2.79 -18.06 8.87
C ALA A 254 -2.56 -19.03 7.69
N ASN A 255 -1.89 -18.56 6.64
CA ASN A 255 -1.40 -19.44 5.59
C ASN A 255 -0.15 -20.17 6.12
N GLU A 256 -0.29 -21.45 6.48
CA GLU A 256 0.79 -22.24 7.10
C GLU A 256 2.06 -22.31 6.25
N LYS A 257 1.91 -22.38 4.91
CA LYS A 257 3.05 -22.41 3.98
C LYS A 257 3.83 -21.10 4.08
N ILE A 258 3.14 -19.97 3.98
CA ILE A 258 3.75 -18.65 4.09
C ILE A 258 4.33 -18.43 5.49
N GLN A 259 3.66 -18.92 6.54
CA GLN A 259 4.16 -18.82 7.91
C GLN A 259 5.50 -19.55 8.09
N LYS A 260 5.60 -20.80 7.60
CA LYS A 260 6.86 -21.56 7.62
C LYS A 260 7.96 -20.84 6.84
N LEU A 261 7.62 -20.29 5.68
CA LEU A 261 8.57 -19.57 4.83
C LEU A 261 9.10 -18.29 5.51
N VAL A 262 8.21 -17.50 6.13
CA VAL A 262 8.60 -16.31 6.91
C VAL A 262 9.50 -16.71 8.08
N GLN A 263 9.14 -17.75 8.83
CA GLN A 263 9.93 -18.22 9.98
C GLN A 263 11.36 -18.63 9.55
N ALA A 264 11.51 -19.35 8.45
CA ALA A 264 12.81 -19.76 7.92
C ALA A 264 13.65 -18.55 7.48
N ASN A 265 13.06 -17.60 6.76
CA ASN A 265 13.77 -16.39 6.32
C ASN A 265 14.16 -15.48 7.50
N MET A 266 13.33 -15.40 8.53
CA MET A 266 13.66 -14.67 9.76
C MET A 266 14.85 -15.31 10.49
N ALA A 267 14.90 -16.64 10.59
CA ALA A 267 15.99 -17.33 11.27
C ALA A 267 17.36 -17.07 10.60
N ASN A 268 17.39 -16.99 9.28
CA ASN A 268 18.61 -16.78 8.49
C ASN A 268 19.07 -15.31 8.43
N ALA A 269 18.22 -14.35 8.81
CA ALA A 269 18.59 -12.95 8.81
C ALA A 269 19.43 -12.61 10.03
N GLU A 270 20.63 -12.07 9.82
CA GLU A 270 21.37 -11.40 10.89
C GLU A 270 20.63 -10.12 11.32
N ASP A 271 20.38 -9.98 12.61
CA ASP A 271 19.68 -8.82 13.17
C ASP A 271 20.26 -8.49 14.55
N PHE A 272 20.09 -7.24 14.98
CA PHE A 272 20.44 -6.78 16.31
C PHE A 272 19.64 -7.51 17.40
N PHE A 273 18.39 -7.87 17.11
CA PHE A 273 17.52 -8.61 18.03
C PHE A 273 17.78 -10.12 17.96
N ASP A 274 18.21 -10.72 19.07
CA ASP A 274 18.51 -12.15 19.15
C ASP A 274 17.26 -13.02 19.30
N GLN A 275 16.16 -12.45 19.79
CA GLN A 275 14.88 -13.14 19.92
C GLN A 275 13.83 -12.48 19.04
N ARG A 276 13.13 -13.30 18.25
CA ARG A 276 12.15 -12.86 17.26
C ARG A 276 10.99 -13.85 17.23
N ASN A 277 9.85 -13.44 17.76
CA ASN A 277 8.67 -14.28 17.84
C ASN A 277 7.66 -13.83 16.78
N LEU A 278 7.36 -14.71 15.82
CA LEU A 278 6.35 -14.50 14.79
C LEU A 278 4.96 -14.65 15.41
N LEU A 279 4.14 -13.61 15.30
CA LEU A 279 2.80 -13.54 15.90
C LEU A 279 1.69 -13.71 14.86
N GLY A 280 1.96 -13.40 13.59
CA GLY A 280 1.00 -13.55 12.52
C GLY A 280 1.62 -13.27 11.16
N VAL A 281 1.02 -13.86 10.12
CA VAL A 281 1.35 -13.60 8.71
C VAL A 281 0.09 -13.26 7.93
N PHE A 282 0.23 -12.42 6.91
CA PHE A 282 -0.84 -12.09 5.98
C PHE A 282 -0.25 -11.99 4.57
N HIS A 283 -0.86 -12.69 3.61
CA HIS A 283 -0.45 -12.63 2.21
C HIS A 283 -1.39 -11.70 1.44
N ASP A 284 -0.87 -10.56 1.01
CA ASP A 284 -1.56 -9.58 0.17
C ASP A 284 -1.44 -10.00 -1.29
N LEU A 285 -2.26 -10.99 -1.69
CA LEU A 285 -2.25 -11.60 -3.02
C LEU A 285 -2.23 -10.59 -4.20
N PRO A 286 -2.96 -9.45 -4.16
CA PRO A 286 -2.90 -8.49 -5.26
C PRO A 286 -1.50 -7.92 -5.54
N ASN A 287 -0.61 -7.91 -4.53
CA ASN A 287 0.70 -7.26 -4.59
C ASN A 287 1.87 -8.23 -4.46
N ALA A 288 1.58 -9.54 -4.31
CA ALA A 288 2.54 -10.57 -3.90
C ALA A 288 3.40 -10.12 -2.69
N ASP A 289 2.81 -9.30 -1.81
CA ASP A 289 3.46 -8.83 -0.58
C ASP A 289 3.02 -9.73 0.57
N VAL A 290 3.98 -10.22 1.35
CA VAL A 290 3.70 -10.87 2.63
C VAL A 290 3.98 -9.87 3.74
N TYR A 291 3.04 -9.74 4.67
CA TYR A 291 3.22 -8.97 5.90
C TYR A 291 3.37 -9.97 7.06
N SER A 292 4.34 -9.73 7.94
CA SER A 292 4.47 -10.49 9.18
C SER A 292 4.49 -9.58 10.40
N LEU A 293 3.75 -9.96 11.43
CA LEU A 293 3.77 -9.32 12.73
C LEU A 293 4.77 -10.05 13.63
N VAL A 294 5.75 -9.32 14.14
CA VAL A 294 6.84 -9.92 14.92
C VAL A 294 7.11 -9.07 16.15
N ILE A 295 7.23 -9.71 17.31
CA ILE A 295 7.87 -9.09 18.46
C ILE A 295 9.34 -9.48 18.49
N MET A 296 10.20 -8.47 18.47
CA MET A 296 11.65 -8.60 18.49
C MET A 296 12.17 -8.06 19.80
N PHE A 297 13.07 -8.79 20.46
CA PHE A 297 13.69 -8.33 21.69
C PHE A 297 15.13 -8.83 21.79
N ARG A 298 15.94 -8.09 22.55
CA ARG A 298 17.32 -8.41 22.82
C ARG A 298 17.43 -9.01 24.22
N THR A 299 18.26 -10.03 24.36
CA THR A 299 18.63 -10.63 25.65
C THR A 299 20.14 -10.56 25.91
N GLY A 300 20.93 -10.51 24.85
CA GLY A 300 22.37 -10.38 24.91
C GLY A 300 22.87 -9.00 25.35
N LYS A 301 24.20 -8.85 25.39
CA LYS A 301 24.84 -7.58 25.77
C LYS A 301 24.50 -6.48 24.77
N THR A 302 24.27 -5.27 25.29
CA THR A 302 24.12 -4.04 24.53
C THR A 302 25.19 -3.03 24.93
N THR A 303 25.33 -1.95 24.16
CA THR A 303 26.20 -0.82 24.50
C THR A 303 25.56 0.15 25.50
N LEU A 304 24.34 -0.13 25.94
CA LEU A 304 23.61 0.68 26.91
C LEU A 304 24.08 0.34 28.33
N ASP A 305 24.86 1.22 28.93
CA ASP A 305 25.29 1.11 30.33
C ASP A 305 24.25 1.74 31.26
N ARG A 306 23.05 1.12 31.31
CA ARG A 306 21.90 1.60 32.09
C ARG A 306 21.13 0.42 32.67
N ALA A 307 20.38 0.70 33.75
CA ALA A 307 19.47 -0.28 34.36
C ALA A 307 18.46 -0.85 33.32
N GLN A 308 17.96 0.00 32.42
CA GLN A 308 17.22 -0.40 31.23
C GLN A 308 18.17 -0.51 30.03
N SER A 309 18.44 -1.73 29.58
CA SER A 309 19.45 -2.03 28.56
C SER A 309 19.00 -3.07 27.53
N GLN A 310 17.76 -3.56 27.60
CA GLN A 310 17.23 -4.60 26.70
C GLN A 310 16.13 -4.05 25.79
N PRO A 311 16.47 -3.62 24.55
CA PRO A 311 15.48 -3.09 23.62
C PRO A 311 14.49 -4.15 23.15
N TRP A 312 13.25 -3.73 22.95
CA TRP A 312 12.23 -4.52 22.26
C TRP A 312 11.44 -3.67 21.26
N ARG A 313 10.86 -4.33 20.26
CA ARG A 313 10.00 -3.71 19.24
C ARG A 313 8.90 -4.66 18.82
N LEU A 314 7.67 -4.15 18.75
CA LEU A 314 6.61 -4.78 17.95
C LEU A 314 6.67 -4.18 16.55
N VAL A 315 6.95 -5.02 15.55
CA VAL A 315 7.17 -4.60 14.18
C VAL A 315 6.27 -5.35 13.20
N VAL A 316 5.99 -4.69 12.08
CA VAL A 316 5.52 -5.35 10.87
C VAL A 316 6.68 -5.39 9.89
N GLN A 317 6.93 -6.54 9.31
CA GLN A 317 7.85 -6.70 8.19
C GLN A 317 7.06 -6.91 6.92
N ARG A 318 7.43 -6.20 5.85
CA ARG A 318 6.90 -6.44 4.51
C ARG A 318 7.95 -7.19 3.71
N TRP A 319 7.52 -8.27 3.08
CA TRP A 319 8.34 -9.15 2.26
C TRP A 319 7.80 -9.15 0.85
N LYS A 320 8.69 -9.10 -0.14
CA LYS A 320 8.34 -9.43 -1.51
C LYS A 320 8.39 -10.95 -1.65
N TYR A 321 7.29 -11.54 -2.07
CA TYR A 321 7.18 -12.97 -2.31
C TYR A 321 7.37 -13.27 -3.80
N ASP A 322 8.34 -14.10 -4.10
CA ASP A 322 8.55 -14.68 -5.41
C ASP A 322 7.94 -16.08 -5.41
N GLU A 323 6.84 -16.23 -6.14
CA GLU A 323 6.11 -17.50 -6.25
C GLU A 323 6.88 -18.58 -6.99
N GLU A 324 7.69 -18.22 -8.00
CA GLU A 324 8.42 -19.19 -8.82
C GLU A 324 9.58 -19.81 -8.03
N SER A 325 10.30 -18.99 -7.28
CA SER A 325 11.45 -19.45 -6.49
C SER A 325 11.10 -19.79 -5.03
N GLU A 326 9.86 -19.54 -4.61
CA GLU A 326 9.37 -19.63 -3.23
C GLU A 326 10.26 -18.87 -2.24
N ARG A 327 10.72 -17.68 -2.62
CA ARG A 327 11.63 -16.85 -1.81
C ARG A 327 10.93 -15.62 -1.26
N LEU A 328 11.39 -15.18 -0.09
CA LEU A 328 11.01 -13.91 0.51
C LEU A 328 12.20 -12.97 0.52
N LEU A 329 11.99 -11.74 0.07
CA LEU A 329 12.95 -10.66 0.21
C LEU A 329 12.38 -9.61 1.17
N LEU A 330 13.10 -9.30 2.26
CA LEU A 330 12.67 -8.26 3.19
C LEU A 330 12.70 -6.89 2.50
N ALA A 331 11.52 -6.30 2.29
CA ALA A 331 11.33 -5.07 1.53
C ALA A 331 10.97 -3.86 2.40
N GLY A 332 10.71 -4.05 3.69
CA GLY A 332 10.41 -2.96 4.62
C GLY A 332 10.15 -3.43 6.04
N ARG A 333 10.29 -2.52 7.00
CA ARG A 333 9.97 -2.74 8.41
C ARG A 333 9.36 -1.47 9.01
N GLY A 334 8.17 -1.60 9.59
CA GLY A 334 7.52 -0.56 10.39
C GLY A 334 7.43 -0.99 11.85
N CYS A 335 7.33 -0.02 12.75
CA CYS A 335 7.30 -0.28 14.19
C CYS A 335 6.04 0.33 14.79
N PHE A 336 5.20 -0.49 15.42
CA PHE A 336 4.05 -0.02 16.19
C PHE A 336 4.52 0.60 17.51
N PHE A 337 5.20 -0.20 18.33
CA PHE A 337 5.66 0.19 19.65
C PHE A 337 7.08 -0.30 19.89
N ARG A 338 7.83 0.44 20.70
CA ARG A 338 9.18 0.10 21.12
C ARG A 338 9.41 0.52 22.56
N GLY A 339 10.38 -0.11 23.21
CA GLY A 339 10.81 0.25 24.55
C GLY A 339 12.16 -0.36 24.89
N ILE A 340 12.59 -0.11 26.13
CA ILE A 340 13.82 -0.65 26.69
C ILE A 340 13.46 -1.20 28.07
N LEU A 341 13.77 -2.47 28.28
CA LEU A 341 13.50 -3.20 29.52
C LEU A 341 14.76 -3.30 30.37
N ALA A 342 14.57 -3.60 31.65
CA ALA A 342 15.67 -4.04 32.48
C ALA A 342 16.12 -5.46 32.10
N LYS A 343 17.34 -5.84 32.53
CA LYS A 343 17.86 -7.18 32.26
C LYS A 343 17.00 -8.23 32.98
N GLY A 344 16.53 -9.24 32.24
CA GLY A 344 15.70 -10.33 32.77
C GLY A 344 14.19 -10.08 32.71
N GLU A 345 13.76 -8.86 32.41
CA GLU A 345 12.35 -8.56 32.15
C GLU A 345 11.89 -9.13 30.79
N GLN A 346 10.63 -9.54 30.73
CA GLN A 346 10.01 -10.04 29.52
C GLN A 346 9.40 -8.90 28.70
N PRO A 347 9.38 -9.02 27.36
CA PRO A 347 8.69 -8.05 26.53
C PRO A 347 7.17 -8.05 26.78
N PRO A 348 6.46 -6.96 26.44
CA PRO A 348 5.01 -6.89 26.58
C PRO A 348 4.31 -8.05 25.87
N VAL A 349 3.27 -8.58 26.51
CA VAL A 349 2.41 -9.60 25.88
C VAL A 349 1.66 -8.97 24.72
N VAL A 350 1.73 -9.63 23.56
CA VAL A 350 1.03 -9.20 22.34
C VAL A 350 -0.02 -10.24 21.98
N THR A 351 -1.26 -9.78 21.79
CA THR A 351 -2.37 -10.60 21.31
C THR A 351 -2.79 -10.10 19.93
N VAL A 352 -2.97 -11.02 18.98
CA VAL A 352 -3.56 -10.70 17.68
C VAL A 352 -5.08 -10.77 17.77
N THR A 353 -5.77 -9.84 17.13
CA THR A 353 -7.24 -9.81 17.13
C THR A 353 -7.80 -9.36 15.78
N PRO A 354 -8.81 -10.06 15.25
CA PRO A 354 -9.50 -9.61 14.04
C PRO A 354 -10.36 -8.37 14.31
N ARG A 355 -10.69 -8.01 15.56
CA ARG A 355 -11.50 -6.83 15.87
C ARG A 355 -10.81 -5.51 15.48
N LEU A 356 -9.48 -5.50 15.47
CA LEU A 356 -8.66 -4.37 14.99
C LEU A 356 -8.28 -4.50 13.51
N TRP A 357 -8.67 -5.59 12.85
CA TRP A 357 -8.37 -5.85 11.45
C TRP A 357 -9.45 -5.25 10.54
N ASN A 358 -9.36 -3.94 10.29
CA ASN A 358 -10.11 -3.32 9.21
C ASN A 358 -9.20 -2.27 8.57
N PRO A 359 -8.42 -2.66 7.55
CA PRO A 359 -7.34 -1.81 7.08
C PRO A 359 -7.82 -0.60 6.27
N ASN A 360 -9.08 -0.55 5.83
CA ASN A 360 -9.64 0.62 5.11
C ASN A 360 -11.17 0.69 5.27
N PRO A 361 -11.68 1.04 6.46
CA PRO A 361 -13.11 1.21 6.68
C PRO A 361 -13.65 2.40 5.88
N PRO A 362 -14.94 2.36 5.50
CA PRO A 362 -15.56 3.46 4.77
C PRO A 362 -15.73 4.71 5.64
N GLY A 363 -15.68 5.88 5.00
CA GLY A 363 -16.03 7.17 5.60
C GLY A 363 -14.89 7.91 6.29
N ALA A 364 -15.19 9.13 6.74
CA ALA A 364 -14.21 10.04 7.36
C ALA A 364 -13.85 9.66 8.81
N ILE A 365 -14.71 8.87 9.48
CA ILE A 365 -14.48 8.36 10.83
C ILE A 365 -14.32 6.85 10.75
N TRP A 366 -13.13 6.36 11.07
CA TRP A 366 -12.83 4.94 11.05
C TRP A 366 -13.32 4.27 12.32
N LYS A 367 -14.52 3.70 12.26
CA LYS A 367 -15.11 2.93 13.37
C LYS A 367 -14.60 1.48 13.32
N ILE A 368 -13.86 1.07 14.35
CA ILE A 368 -13.20 -0.24 14.42
C ILE A 368 -13.49 -0.90 15.77
N GLY A 369 -13.56 -2.23 15.78
CA GLY A 369 -13.77 -3.03 17.00
C GLY A 369 -15.21 -3.47 17.25
N GLY A 370 -16.20 -2.97 16.50
CA GLY A 370 -17.63 -3.24 16.71
C GLY A 370 -18.06 -4.68 16.34
N THR A 371 -17.58 -5.20 15.23
CA THR A 371 -17.84 -6.57 14.77
C THR A 371 -16.54 -7.22 14.33
N THR A 372 -16.39 -8.53 14.57
CA THR A 372 -15.31 -9.30 13.97
C THR A 372 -15.53 -9.32 12.45
N PRO A 373 -14.57 -8.83 11.65
CA PRO A 373 -14.66 -8.92 10.19
C PRO A 373 -14.80 -10.38 9.77
N ALA A 374 -15.51 -10.63 8.67
CA ALA A 374 -15.56 -11.97 8.09
C ALA A 374 -14.13 -12.50 7.83
N PRO A 375 -13.90 -13.81 7.95
CA PRO A 375 -12.61 -14.40 7.60
C PRO A 375 -12.23 -14.02 6.17
N ILE A 376 -10.97 -13.62 5.95
CA ILE A 376 -10.46 -13.43 4.60
C ILE A 376 -10.38 -14.83 3.98
N ALA A 377 -11.06 -15.04 2.85
CA ALA A 377 -10.91 -16.27 2.07
C ALA A 377 -9.44 -16.44 1.64
N PRO A 378 -8.88 -17.65 1.73
CA PRO A 378 -7.46 -17.90 1.45
C PRO A 378 -7.04 -17.55 0.03
#